data_AF-A0A7K7YGR2-F1
#
_entry.id   AF-A0A7K7YGR2-F1
#
_cell.length_a   1.000
_cell.length_b   1.000
_cell.length_c   1.000
_cell.angle_alpha   90.00
_cell.angle_beta   90.00
_cell.angle_gamma   90.00
#
_symmetry.space_group_name_H-M   'P 1'
#
loop_
_entity.id
_entity.type
_entity.pdbx_description
1 polymer ?
#
loop_
_entity_poly.entity_id
_entity_poly.type
_entity_poly.pdbx_seq_one_letter_code
_entity_poly.pdbx_strand_id
1 'polypeptide(L)'
;EASAAAMEGRLSRIPVHARFHRPEQPAELQMTFSSKRKCVSKTSEPELSRVPSLNFASNVPADSVFKAANQGLPKPDRRVDPVSKKTVARRPLSRYQLEAELKTKNQLVETLKQQLARGEGIKLRELKKENERLVHEVEKLKKIQETCMTILESRNISPGSNIEEEQEARACREKTTMLTKKVTEELMLFCHTVEKEKEMLETAMAKWKSAQEENQRALEKHSCFQTQMKEWTAIVEALGKLLA
;
A
#
# COMPACT_ATOMS: atom_id res chain seq x y z
N GLU A 1 -62.07 48.94 -31.05
CA GLU A 1 -61.61 47.97 -32.08
C GLU A 1 -60.24 47.45 -31.71
N ALA A 2 -60.02 46.17 -31.98
CA ALA A 2 -58.84 45.39 -31.66
C ALA A 2 -57.73 45.59 -32.71
N SER A 3 -56.47 45.40 -32.32
CA SER A 3 -55.54 44.61 -33.13
C SER A 3 -54.35 44.12 -32.31
N ALA A 4 -54.01 42.85 -32.52
CA ALA A 4 -53.06 42.04 -31.79
C ALA A 4 -51.75 41.85 -32.58
N ALA A 5 -50.65 41.61 -31.87
CA ALA A 5 -49.51 40.79 -32.31
C ALA A 5 -48.69 40.42 -31.06
N ALA A 6 -48.87 39.23 -30.49
CA ALA A 6 -48.15 38.00 -30.83
C ALA A 6 -46.66 38.06 -30.42
N MET A 7 -46.35 37.52 -29.24
CA MET A 7 -45.01 37.05 -28.90
C MET A 7 -45.12 35.58 -28.51
N GLU A 8 -44.44 34.76 -29.31
CA GLU A 8 -44.41 33.31 -29.27
C GLU A 8 -43.88 32.77 -27.94
N GLY A 9 -44.69 31.93 -27.30
CA GLY A 9 -44.22 31.04 -26.26
C GLY A 9 -43.40 29.90 -26.88
N ARG A 10 -42.11 29.83 -26.54
CA ARG A 10 -41.34 28.59 -26.64
C ARG A 10 -41.15 28.00 -25.25
N LEU A 11 -41.95 26.96 -25.01
CA LEU A 11 -41.88 26.02 -23.91
C LEU A 11 -40.51 25.33 -23.89
N SER A 12 -39.74 25.54 -22.82
CA SER A 12 -38.57 24.71 -22.56
C SER A 12 -39.02 23.45 -21.81
N ARG A 13 -39.05 22.33 -22.54
CA ARG A 13 -39.27 20.98 -22.02
C ARG A 13 -38.00 20.50 -21.33
N ILE A 14 -38.05 20.32 -20.01
CA ILE A 14 -37.11 19.44 -19.31
C ILE A 14 -37.93 18.23 -18.80
N PRO A 15 -37.59 16.99 -19.17
CA PRO A 15 -38.29 15.81 -18.69
C PRO A 15 -37.94 15.57 -17.21
N VAL A 16 -38.92 15.68 -16.32
CA VAL A 16 -38.79 15.23 -14.93
C VAL A 16 -39.12 13.74 -14.89
N HIS A 17 -38.10 12.89 -14.90
CA HIS A 17 -38.28 11.50 -14.51
C HIS A 17 -38.30 11.40 -12.99
N ALA A 18 -39.49 11.53 -12.41
CA ALA A 18 -39.77 11.01 -11.07
C ALA A 18 -39.95 9.49 -11.17
N ARG A 19 -39.14 8.71 -10.43
CA ARG A 19 -39.49 7.34 -10.07
C ARG A 19 -39.22 7.09 -8.59
N PHE A 20 -40.32 6.83 -7.91
CA PHE A 20 -40.43 6.32 -6.56
C PHE A 20 -39.65 5.01 -6.39
N HIS A 21 -39.05 4.84 -5.21
CA HIS A 21 -38.53 3.56 -4.73
C HIS A 21 -39.66 2.53 -4.61
N ARG A 22 -39.39 1.30 -5.08
CA ARG A 22 -39.95 0.05 -4.53
C ARG A 22 -38.90 -1.06 -4.72
N PRO A 23 -38.72 -1.98 -3.75
CA PRO A 23 -37.60 -2.94 -3.77
C PRO A 23 -38.00 -4.27 -4.42
N GLU A 24 -37.08 -4.89 -5.19
CA GLU A 24 -36.83 -6.34 -5.22
C GLU A 24 -35.63 -6.70 -6.11
N GLN A 25 -35.21 -7.97 -6.00
CA GLN A 25 -33.88 -8.59 -6.07
C GLN A 25 -33.29 -8.91 -7.49
N PRO A 26 -32.05 -9.47 -7.59
CA PRO A 26 -31.10 -9.22 -8.69
C PRO A 26 -30.98 -10.36 -9.72
N ALA A 27 -30.52 -10.04 -10.93
CA ALA A 27 -30.00 -11.04 -11.87
C ALA A 27 -28.94 -10.46 -12.83
N GLU A 28 -27.73 -11.02 -12.68
CA GLU A 28 -26.73 -11.39 -13.68
C GLU A 28 -26.43 -10.49 -14.90
N LEU A 29 -25.21 -9.95 -14.87
CA LEU A 29 -24.49 -9.40 -16.02
C LEU A 29 -23.91 -10.53 -16.89
N GLN A 30 -24.29 -10.58 -18.18
CA GLN A 30 -23.45 -11.16 -19.23
C GLN A 30 -22.76 -10.02 -20.00
N MET A 31 -21.45 -9.89 -19.84
CA MET A 31 -20.59 -9.09 -20.70
C MET A 31 -19.80 -10.02 -21.61
N THR A 32 -20.13 -10.03 -22.89
CA THR A 32 -19.33 -10.61 -23.95
C THR A 32 -18.19 -9.66 -24.31
N PHE A 33 -16.93 -10.08 -24.13
CA PHE A 33 -15.77 -9.38 -24.68
C PHE A 33 -15.23 -10.12 -25.92
N SER A 34 -15.22 -9.44 -27.07
CA SER A 34 -14.60 -9.93 -28.29
C SER A 34 -13.09 -9.74 -28.28
N SER A 35 -12.38 -10.86 -28.38
CA SER A 35 -10.93 -11.01 -28.49
C SER A 35 -10.42 -10.66 -29.89
N LYS A 36 -9.37 -9.81 -29.98
CA LYS A 36 -8.39 -9.86 -31.07
C LYS A 36 -6.98 -9.59 -30.54
N ARG A 37 -6.21 -10.66 -30.40
CA ARG A 37 -4.75 -10.63 -30.24
C ARG A 37 -4.08 -10.23 -31.56
N LYS A 38 -2.98 -9.48 -31.48
CA LYS A 38 -1.80 -9.71 -32.31
C LYS A 38 -0.64 -10.05 -31.40
N CYS A 39 -0.24 -11.31 -31.43
CA CYS A 39 0.97 -11.82 -30.82
C CYS A 39 2.18 -11.35 -31.63
N VAL A 40 3.22 -10.86 -30.93
CA VAL A 40 4.60 -11.04 -31.39
C VAL A 40 5.34 -11.71 -30.24
N SER A 41 5.68 -12.96 -30.49
CA SER A 41 6.49 -13.86 -29.68
C SER A 41 7.96 -13.47 -29.74
N LYS A 42 8.62 -13.35 -28.59
CA LYS A 42 10.04 -13.70 -28.45
C LYS A 42 10.25 -14.41 -27.10
N THR A 43 10.77 -15.61 -27.23
CA THR A 43 11.20 -16.58 -26.23
C THR A 43 12.45 -16.09 -25.50
N SER A 44 12.47 -16.14 -24.18
CA SER A 44 13.68 -16.33 -23.38
C SER A 44 13.31 -16.82 -21.99
N GLU A 45 13.85 -17.98 -21.61
CA GLU A 45 13.74 -18.61 -20.28
C GLU A 45 14.28 -17.69 -19.16
N PRO A 46 13.76 -17.80 -17.92
CA PRO A 46 14.33 -17.11 -16.77
C PRO A 46 15.36 -17.99 -16.04
N GLU A 47 16.63 -17.59 -16.04
CA GLU A 47 17.63 -18.12 -15.09
C GLU A 47 17.36 -17.56 -13.68
N LEU A 48 16.86 -18.43 -12.80
CA LEU A 48 16.78 -18.18 -11.36
C LEU A 48 18.11 -18.59 -10.71
N SER A 49 18.82 -17.64 -10.13
CA SER A 49 19.25 -17.65 -8.72
C SER A 49 20.50 -16.81 -8.51
N ARG A 50 20.38 -15.79 -7.64
CA ARG A 50 21.54 -15.16 -7.00
C ARG A 50 21.22 -14.94 -5.54
N VAL A 51 21.65 -15.87 -4.70
CA VAL A 51 21.63 -15.72 -3.24
C VAL A 51 22.88 -14.93 -2.83
N PRO A 52 22.77 -13.89 -1.96
CA PRO A 52 23.95 -13.16 -1.48
C PRO A 52 24.78 -14.03 -0.51
N SER A 53 26.07 -14.18 -0.82
CA SER A 53 27.05 -14.89 0.01
C SER A 53 27.39 -14.10 1.28
N LEU A 54 27.09 -14.67 2.46
CA LEU A 54 27.61 -14.22 3.74
C LEU A 54 29.01 -14.82 3.97
N ASN A 55 30.03 -13.98 3.90
CA ASN A 55 31.41 -14.35 4.21
C ASN A 55 31.64 -14.30 5.73
N PHE A 56 31.93 -15.44 6.35
CA PHE A 56 32.50 -15.49 7.70
C PHE A 56 33.99 -15.85 7.59
N ALA A 57 34.86 -14.88 7.87
CA ALA A 57 36.29 -15.11 8.00
C ALA A 57 36.57 -15.81 9.34
N SER A 58 37.23 -16.98 9.28
CA SER A 58 37.83 -17.64 10.44
C SER A 58 39.27 -17.99 10.10
N ASN A 59 40.20 -17.39 10.85
CA ASN A 59 41.62 -17.72 10.83
C ASN A 59 41.87 -18.90 11.79
N VAL A 60 42.22 -20.08 11.27
CA VAL A 60 42.96 -21.12 12.01
C VAL A 60 43.93 -21.83 11.05
N PRO A 61 45.20 -22.09 11.44
CA PRO A 61 46.21 -22.69 10.56
C PRO A 61 45.93 -24.17 10.29
N ALA A 62 45.92 -24.56 9.02
CA ALA A 62 45.89 -25.95 8.59
C ALA A 62 47.29 -26.55 8.69
N ASP A 63 47.43 -27.55 9.55
CA ASP A 63 48.57 -28.46 9.56
C ASP A 63 48.19 -29.75 8.79
N SER A 64 49.19 -30.39 8.21
CA SER A 64 49.20 -31.70 7.53
C SER A 64 48.72 -31.82 6.07
N VAL A 65 49.68 -31.79 5.13
CA VAL A 65 49.76 -32.83 4.08
C VAL A 65 51.24 -33.15 3.83
N PHE A 66 51.67 -34.31 4.31
CA PHE A 66 52.98 -34.90 4.01
C PHE A 66 53.08 -35.24 2.51
N LYS A 67 54.11 -34.73 1.82
CA LYS A 67 54.54 -35.23 0.50
C LYS A 67 55.90 -35.91 0.64
N ALA A 68 55.94 -37.20 0.31
CA ALA A 68 57.15 -38.02 0.31
C ALA A 68 58.12 -37.57 -0.80
N ALA A 69 59.33 -37.17 -0.42
CA ALA A 69 60.45 -36.96 -1.31
C ALA A 69 61.49 -38.05 -1.05
N ASN A 70 61.54 -39.04 -1.94
CA ASN A 70 62.65 -39.99 -2.02
C ASN A 70 63.88 -39.23 -2.55
N GLN A 71 64.91 -39.05 -1.71
CA GLN A 71 66.24 -38.63 -2.15
C GLN A 71 67.31 -39.54 -1.57
N GLY A 72 68.32 -39.76 -2.41
CA GLY A 72 69.30 -40.83 -2.35
C GLY A 72 70.18 -40.86 -1.10
N LEU A 73 70.56 -42.08 -0.76
CA LEU A 73 71.60 -42.40 0.20
C LEU A 73 72.97 -42.42 -0.51
N PRO A 74 73.99 -41.71 -0.01
CA PRO A 74 75.37 -42.11 -0.21
C PRO A 74 75.93 -42.75 1.08
N LYS A 75 76.60 -43.90 0.94
CA LYS A 75 77.60 -44.40 1.90
C LYS A 75 78.93 -43.63 1.63
N PRO A 76 79.93 -43.47 2.54
CA PRO A 76 80.49 -44.58 3.34
C PRO A 76 81.23 -44.27 4.69
N ASP A 77 81.49 -45.35 5.43
CA ASP A 77 82.69 -45.71 6.25
C ASP A 77 83.09 -45.01 7.59
N ARG A 78 83.55 -45.88 8.52
CA ARG A 78 84.44 -45.72 9.70
C ARG A 78 83.92 -45.38 11.11
N ARG A 79 83.98 -46.44 11.95
CA ARG A 79 84.66 -46.59 13.27
C ARG A 79 84.27 -45.74 14.52
N VAL A 80 83.84 -46.48 15.56
CA VAL A 80 84.19 -46.40 17.02
C VAL A 80 83.61 -45.25 17.89
N ASP A 81 82.48 -45.55 18.59
CA ASP A 81 82.18 -45.49 20.05
C ASP A 81 82.67 -44.35 21.00
N PRO A 82 82.06 -44.10 22.20
CA PRO A 82 80.65 -43.75 22.55
C PRO A 82 80.54 -42.68 23.71
N VAL A 83 79.35 -42.54 24.36
CA VAL A 83 79.04 -41.96 25.72
C VAL A 83 78.66 -40.44 25.74
N SER A 84 77.53 -39.95 26.28
CA SER A 84 76.94 -40.19 27.62
C SER A 84 75.47 -39.72 27.82
N LYS A 85 74.65 -40.59 28.47
CA LYS A 85 73.75 -40.37 29.67
C LYS A 85 72.57 -39.38 29.56
N LYS A 86 71.30 -39.64 29.92
CA LYS A 86 70.65 -40.55 30.91
C LYS A 86 69.15 -40.76 30.58
N THR A 87 68.62 -41.98 30.76
CA THR A 87 67.18 -42.28 30.83
C THR A 87 66.89 -42.95 32.17
N VAL A 88 65.88 -42.46 32.90
CA VAL A 88 65.38 -43.05 34.14
C VAL A 88 64.79 -44.42 33.81
N ALA A 89 65.42 -45.48 34.34
CA ALA A 89 65.00 -46.86 34.11
C ALA A 89 63.69 -47.17 34.84
N ARG A 90 62.58 -47.29 34.10
CA ARG A 90 61.39 -48.00 34.57
C ARG A 90 61.77 -49.47 34.79
N ARG A 91 61.53 -50.00 36.00
CA ARG A 91 61.61 -51.45 36.26
C ARG A 91 60.72 -52.22 35.26
N PRO A 92 61.16 -53.36 34.72
CA PRO A 92 60.29 -54.22 33.92
C PRO A 92 59.11 -54.69 34.79
N LEU A 93 57.89 -54.33 34.41
CA LEU A 93 56.70 -54.93 35.02
C LEU A 93 56.76 -56.44 34.77
N SER A 94 56.38 -57.24 35.78
CA SER A 94 56.33 -58.68 35.58
C SER A 94 55.30 -59.00 34.49
N ARG A 95 55.55 -60.05 33.69
CA ARG A 95 54.68 -60.47 32.58
C ARG A 95 53.21 -60.56 33.00
N TYR A 96 52.95 -61.02 34.22
CA TYR A 96 51.60 -61.11 34.80
C TYR A 96 50.92 -59.75 35.01
N GLN A 97 51.67 -58.72 35.42
CA GLN A 97 51.12 -57.37 35.57
C GLN A 97 50.77 -56.75 34.23
N LEU A 98 51.60 -56.96 33.21
CA LEU A 98 51.32 -56.49 31.85
C LEU A 98 50.09 -57.20 31.25
N GLU A 99 49.93 -58.50 31.50
CA GLU A 99 48.78 -59.26 31.03
C GLU A 99 47.48 -58.84 31.73
N ALA A 100 47.53 -58.54 33.03
CA ALA A 100 46.39 -58.00 33.79
C ALA A 100 46.00 -56.59 33.31
N GLU A 101 46.99 -55.73 33.04
CA GLU A 101 46.75 -54.39 32.50
C GLU A 101 46.14 -54.46 31.08
N LEU A 102 46.63 -55.36 30.23
CA LEU A 102 46.07 -55.57 28.89
C LEU A 102 44.63 -56.06 28.95
N LYS A 103 44.31 -57.02 29.83
CA LYS A 103 42.92 -57.48 30.05
C LYS A 103 42.03 -56.32 30.51
N THR A 104 42.52 -55.48 31.42
CA THR A 104 41.77 -54.32 31.92
C THR A 104 41.53 -53.27 30.82
N LYS A 105 42.54 -52.97 29.99
CA LYS A 105 42.42 -52.04 28.86
C LYS A 105 41.48 -52.58 27.78
N ASN A 106 41.57 -53.86 27.45
CA ASN A 106 40.66 -54.49 26.51
C ASN A 106 39.21 -54.46 27.03
N GLN A 107 39.00 -54.73 28.32
CA GLN A 107 37.68 -54.61 28.93
C GLN A 107 37.13 -53.18 28.89
N LEU A 108 37.99 -52.17 29.10
CA LEU A 108 37.62 -50.75 28.99
C LEU A 108 37.24 -50.39 27.55
N VAL A 109 38.02 -50.82 26.55
CA VAL A 109 37.73 -50.57 25.13
C VAL A 109 36.39 -51.20 24.74
N GLU A 110 36.12 -52.44 25.13
CA GLU A 110 34.84 -53.09 24.86
C GLU A 110 33.67 -52.36 25.56
N THR A 111 33.88 -51.89 26.79
CA THR A 111 32.87 -51.10 27.52
C THR A 111 32.58 -49.76 26.82
N LEU A 112 33.62 -49.02 26.41
CA LEU A 112 33.47 -47.76 25.70
C LEU A 112 32.84 -47.94 24.32
N LYS A 113 33.20 -49.01 23.60
CA LYS A 113 32.60 -49.38 22.31
C LYS A 113 31.11 -49.67 22.46
N GLN A 114 30.71 -50.42 23.49
CA GLN A 114 29.30 -50.67 23.78
C GLN A 114 28.55 -49.40 24.19
N GLN A 115 29.17 -48.52 24.98
CA GLN A 115 28.58 -47.23 25.35
C GLN A 115 28.41 -46.30 24.15
N LEU A 116 29.40 -46.23 23.26
CA LEU A 116 29.33 -45.44 22.03
C LEU A 116 28.20 -45.95 21.12
N ALA A 117 28.16 -47.26 20.85
CA ALA A 117 27.10 -47.87 20.04
C ALA A 117 25.70 -47.62 20.62
N ARG A 118 25.55 -47.68 21.95
CA ARG A 118 24.29 -47.35 22.62
C ARG A 118 23.95 -45.86 22.52
N GLY A 119 24.92 -44.98 22.75
CA GLY A 119 24.73 -43.54 22.70
C GLY A 119 24.38 -43.04 21.30
N GLU A 120 25.07 -43.53 20.28
CA GLU A 120 24.77 -43.26 18.86
C GLU A 120 23.41 -43.82 18.47
N GLY A 121 23.06 -45.03 18.91
CA GLY A 121 21.75 -45.62 18.67
C GLY A 121 20.59 -44.84 19.30
N ILE A 122 20.79 -44.25 20.49
CA ILE A 122 19.79 -43.37 21.13
C ILE A 122 19.65 -42.06 20.36
N LYS A 123 20.76 -41.38 20.05
CA LYS A 123 20.76 -40.14 19.26
C LYS A 123 20.13 -40.34 17.89
N LEU A 124 20.44 -41.45 17.21
CA LEU A 124 19.85 -41.79 15.91
C LEU A 124 18.34 -42.00 16.02
N ARG A 125 17.87 -42.64 17.10
CA ARG A 125 16.44 -42.85 17.34
C ARG A 125 15.70 -41.55 17.61
N GLU A 126 16.29 -40.63 18.37
CA GLU A 126 15.72 -39.31 18.63
C GLU A 126 15.65 -38.46 17.36
N LEU A 127 16.74 -38.40 16.59
CA LEU A 127 16.78 -37.72 15.29
C LEU A 127 15.76 -38.31 14.30
N LYS A 128 15.59 -39.63 14.28
CA LYS A 128 14.58 -40.28 13.43
C LYS A 128 13.16 -39.85 13.83
N LYS A 129 12.84 -39.83 15.13
CA LYS A 129 11.54 -39.36 15.63
C LYS A 129 11.30 -37.89 15.29
N GLU A 130 12.32 -37.04 15.44
CA GLU A 130 12.20 -35.62 15.09
C GLU A 130 11.99 -35.43 13.59
N ASN A 131 12.72 -36.18 12.77
CA ASN A 131 12.54 -36.15 11.33
C ASN A 131 11.12 -36.58 10.93
N GLU A 132 10.57 -37.63 11.54
CA GLU A 132 9.17 -38.05 11.34
C GLU A 132 8.16 -36.94 11.73
N ARG A 133 8.42 -36.22 12.84
CA ARG A 133 7.61 -35.06 13.24
C ARG A 133 7.68 -33.92 12.23
N LEU A 134 8.89 -33.56 11.78
CA LEU A 134 9.10 -32.50 10.79
C LEU A 134 8.45 -32.83 9.46
N VAL A 135 8.55 -34.08 8.99
CA VAL A 135 7.86 -34.56 7.79
C VAL A 135 6.35 -34.36 7.91
N HIS A 136 5.76 -34.73 9.03
CA HIS A 136 4.33 -34.52 9.27
C HIS A 136 3.95 -33.03 9.33
N GLU A 137 4.80 -32.17 9.90
CA GLU A 137 4.53 -30.73 9.95
C GLU A 137 4.63 -30.08 8.56
N VAL A 138 5.60 -30.50 7.74
CA VAL A 138 5.69 -30.09 6.34
C VAL A 138 4.44 -30.50 5.56
N GLU A 139 3.90 -31.69 5.80
CA GLU A 139 2.64 -32.16 5.18
C GLU A 139 1.45 -31.27 5.56
N LYS A 140 1.35 -30.85 6.83
CA LYS A 140 0.31 -29.90 7.27
C LYS A 140 0.47 -28.53 6.62
N LEU A 141 1.71 -28.01 6.58
CA LEU A 141 1.99 -26.72 5.98
C LEU A 141 1.65 -26.71 4.48
N LYS A 142 1.92 -27.82 3.77
CA LYS A 142 1.48 -28.00 2.38
C LYS A 142 -0.04 -27.96 2.24
N LYS A 143 -0.78 -28.66 3.10
CA LYS A 143 -2.25 -28.61 3.09
C LYS A 143 -2.79 -27.20 3.36
N ILE A 144 -2.16 -26.47 4.29
CA ILE A 144 -2.52 -25.08 4.57
C ILE A 144 -2.23 -24.22 3.33
N GLN A 145 -1.06 -24.37 2.70
CA GLN A 145 -0.71 -23.65 1.49
C GLN A 145 -1.69 -23.94 0.35
N GLU A 146 -2.02 -25.20 0.09
CA GLU A 146 -3.00 -25.61 -0.93
C GLU A 146 -4.38 -25.02 -0.65
N THR A 147 -4.81 -25.03 0.62
CA THR A 147 -6.08 -24.43 1.05
C THR A 147 -6.08 -22.92 0.79
N CYS A 148 -5.01 -22.22 1.16
CA CYS A 148 -4.86 -20.79 0.90
C CYS A 148 -4.87 -20.49 -0.61
N MET A 149 -4.12 -21.26 -1.41
CA MET A 149 -4.11 -21.13 -2.86
C MET A 149 -5.51 -21.34 -3.46
N THR A 150 -6.23 -22.37 -3.03
CA THR A 150 -7.61 -22.65 -3.48
C THR A 150 -8.56 -21.49 -3.15
N ILE A 151 -8.42 -20.89 -1.96
CA ILE A 151 -9.24 -19.72 -1.57
C ILE A 151 -8.92 -18.51 -2.45
N LEU A 152 -7.64 -18.28 -2.74
CA LEU A 152 -7.22 -17.18 -3.61
C LEU A 152 -7.73 -17.39 -5.04
N GLU A 153 -7.56 -18.58 -5.61
CA GLU A 153 -8.03 -18.95 -6.95
C GLU A 153 -9.55 -18.84 -7.06
N SER A 154 -10.30 -19.41 -6.11
CA SER A 154 -11.78 -19.35 -6.11
C SER A 154 -12.33 -17.92 -5.99
N ARG A 155 -11.57 -17.03 -5.34
CA ARG A 155 -11.92 -15.60 -5.22
C ARG A 155 -11.31 -14.74 -6.33
N ASN A 156 -10.59 -15.34 -7.29
CA ASN A 156 -9.81 -14.65 -8.31
C ASN A 156 -8.85 -13.58 -7.73
N ILE A 157 -8.36 -13.80 -6.51
CA ILE A 157 -7.42 -12.91 -5.84
C ILE A 157 -6.01 -13.30 -6.28
N SER A 158 -5.36 -12.45 -7.07
CA SER A 158 -3.93 -12.60 -7.32
C SER A 158 -3.15 -12.19 -6.06
N PRO A 159 -2.24 -13.04 -5.55
CA PRO A 159 -1.47 -12.74 -4.34
C PRO A 159 -0.55 -11.52 -4.47
N GLY A 160 -0.30 -11.03 -5.70
CA GLY A 160 0.47 -9.81 -5.97
C GLY A 160 -0.38 -8.62 -6.48
N SER A 161 -1.38 -8.87 -7.35
CA SER A 161 -2.15 -7.79 -8.01
C SER A 161 -2.95 -6.94 -7.02
N ASN A 162 -3.51 -7.58 -5.99
CA ASN A 162 -4.36 -6.88 -5.03
C ASN A 162 -3.63 -5.80 -4.22
N ILE A 163 -2.30 -5.87 -4.07
CA ILE A 163 -1.56 -4.87 -3.30
C ILE A 163 -1.44 -3.57 -4.10
N GLU A 164 -1.11 -3.67 -5.39
CA GLU A 164 -0.99 -2.52 -6.29
C GLU A 164 -2.37 -1.92 -6.59
N GLU A 165 -3.36 -2.77 -6.88
CA GLU A 165 -4.75 -2.34 -7.08
C GLU A 165 -5.35 -1.67 -5.82
N GLU A 166 -5.11 -2.20 -4.62
CA GLU A 166 -5.58 -1.59 -3.37
C GLU A 166 -4.86 -0.26 -3.09
N GLN A 167 -3.58 -0.14 -3.43
CA GLN A 167 -2.83 1.10 -3.31
C GLN A 167 -3.35 2.17 -4.28
N GLU A 168 -3.62 1.80 -5.53
CA GLU A 168 -4.21 2.69 -6.52
C GLU A 168 -5.64 3.08 -6.14
N ALA A 169 -6.46 2.13 -5.67
CA ALA A 169 -7.80 2.40 -5.17
C ALA A 169 -7.78 3.31 -3.94
N ARG A 170 -6.79 3.18 -3.05
CA ARG A 170 -6.59 4.09 -1.92
C ARG A 170 -6.21 5.50 -2.40
N ALA A 171 -5.24 5.62 -3.29
CA ALA A 171 -4.83 6.90 -3.85
C ALA A 171 -5.99 7.59 -4.60
N CYS A 172 -6.80 6.83 -5.33
CA CYS A 172 -8.02 7.33 -5.97
C CYS A 172 -9.04 7.82 -4.93
N ARG A 173 -9.28 7.04 -3.87
CA ARG A 173 -10.18 7.42 -2.76
C ARG A 173 -9.71 8.71 -2.05
N GLU A 174 -8.42 8.85 -1.80
CA GLU A 174 -7.84 10.05 -1.20
C GLU A 174 -8.00 11.29 -2.08
N LYS A 175 -7.69 11.16 -3.38
CA LYS A 175 -7.89 12.24 -4.37
C LYS A 175 -9.35 12.66 -4.45
N THR A 176 -10.27 11.70 -4.53
CA THR A 176 -11.72 11.96 -4.55
C THR A 176 -12.15 12.69 -3.28
N THR A 177 -11.72 12.21 -2.12
CA THR A 177 -12.06 12.83 -0.82
C THR A 177 -11.54 14.27 -0.73
N MET A 178 -10.31 14.53 -1.18
CA MET A 178 -9.73 15.88 -1.20
C MET A 178 -10.50 16.81 -2.14
N LEU A 179 -10.81 16.34 -3.36
CA LEU A 179 -11.57 17.13 -4.34
C LEU A 179 -12.98 17.43 -3.83
N THR A 180 -13.67 16.45 -3.23
CA THR A 180 -14.99 16.65 -2.63
C THR A 180 -14.94 17.69 -1.52
N LYS A 181 -13.93 17.66 -0.64
CA LYS A 181 -13.75 18.69 0.39
C LYS A 181 -13.59 20.08 -0.22
N LYS A 182 -12.69 20.22 -1.21
CA LYS A 182 -12.47 21.50 -1.90
C LYS A 182 -13.74 22.04 -2.55
N VAL A 183 -14.47 21.21 -3.30
CA VAL A 183 -15.74 21.62 -3.93
C VAL A 183 -16.78 22.01 -2.88
N THR A 184 -16.83 21.29 -1.75
CA THR A 184 -17.75 21.61 -0.65
C THR A 184 -17.42 22.97 -0.03
N GLU A 185 -16.13 23.24 0.21
CA GLU A 185 -15.66 24.52 0.75
C GLU A 185 -15.93 25.69 -0.23
N GLU A 186 -15.64 25.52 -1.52
CA GLU A 186 -15.93 26.52 -2.55
C GLU A 186 -17.44 26.79 -2.67
N LEU A 187 -18.29 25.76 -2.61
CA LEU A 187 -19.73 25.91 -2.65
C LEU A 187 -20.26 26.67 -1.42
N MET A 188 -19.74 26.37 -0.22
CA MET A 188 -20.07 27.11 1.01
C MET A 188 -19.70 28.59 0.90
N LEU A 189 -18.51 28.89 0.38
CA LEU A 189 -18.06 30.27 0.16
C LEU A 189 -18.93 31.00 -0.88
N PHE A 190 -19.30 30.31 -1.96
CA PHE A 190 -20.20 30.85 -2.98
C PHE A 190 -21.57 31.19 -2.38
N CYS A 191 -22.18 30.26 -1.64
CA CYS A 191 -23.46 30.50 -0.98
C CYS A 191 -23.41 31.70 -0.03
N HIS A 192 -22.34 31.82 0.77
CA HIS A 192 -22.18 32.97 1.67
C HIS A 192 -22.04 34.29 0.91
N THR A 193 -21.29 34.28 -0.20
CA THR A 193 -21.11 35.47 -1.05
C THR A 193 -22.43 35.90 -1.68
N VAL A 194 -23.21 34.94 -2.20
CA VAL A 194 -24.54 35.20 -2.76
C VAL A 194 -25.49 35.79 -1.72
N GLU A 195 -25.49 35.27 -0.48
CA GLU A 195 -26.33 35.84 0.58
C GLU A 195 -25.95 37.30 0.88
N LYS A 196 -24.65 37.60 0.92
CA LYS A 196 -24.16 38.97 1.12
C LYS A 196 -24.51 39.90 -0.04
N GLU A 197 -24.36 39.44 -1.28
CA GLU A 197 -24.75 40.21 -2.46
C GLU A 197 -26.26 40.48 -2.51
N LYS A 198 -27.07 39.50 -2.11
CA LYS A 198 -28.51 39.65 -1.97
C LYS A 198 -28.86 40.69 -0.90
N GLU A 199 -28.25 40.66 0.27
CA GLU A 199 -28.47 41.67 1.33
C GLU A 199 -28.12 43.09 0.85
N MET A 200 -26.99 43.23 0.13
CA MET A 200 -26.60 44.51 -0.46
C MET A 200 -27.61 44.99 -1.51
N LEU A 201 -28.12 44.10 -2.35
CA LEU A 201 -29.14 44.40 -3.35
C LEU A 201 -30.46 44.83 -2.71
N GLU A 202 -30.92 44.12 -1.67
CA GLU A 202 -32.12 44.47 -0.92
C GLU A 202 -31.99 45.86 -0.27
N THR A 203 -30.82 46.15 0.31
CA THR A 203 -30.51 47.47 0.87
C THR A 203 -30.52 48.57 -0.19
N ALA A 204 -29.92 48.32 -1.35
CA ALA A 204 -29.92 49.27 -2.46
C ALA A 204 -31.33 49.50 -3.02
N MET A 205 -32.14 48.44 -3.11
CA MET A 205 -33.52 48.50 -3.55
C MET A 205 -34.39 49.33 -2.59
N ALA A 206 -34.20 49.18 -1.28
CA ALA A 206 -34.89 49.98 -0.27
C ALA A 206 -34.54 51.48 -0.40
N LYS A 207 -33.25 51.81 -0.58
CA LYS A 207 -32.80 53.19 -0.81
C LYS A 207 -33.40 53.78 -2.09
N TRP A 208 -33.40 53.01 -3.18
CA TRP A 208 -33.98 53.45 -4.45
C TRP A 208 -35.48 53.74 -4.33
N LYS A 209 -36.25 52.89 -3.63
CA LYS A 209 -37.67 53.13 -3.37
C LYS A 209 -37.89 54.41 -2.57
N SER A 210 -37.10 54.64 -1.51
CA SER A 210 -37.18 55.88 -0.73
C SER A 210 -36.90 57.13 -1.59
N ALA A 211 -35.90 57.07 -2.47
CA ALA A 211 -35.58 58.18 -3.38
C ALA A 211 -36.68 58.40 -4.42
N GLN A 212 -37.30 57.32 -4.91
CA GLN A 212 -38.44 57.40 -5.84
C GLN A 212 -39.64 58.10 -5.18
N GLU A 213 -39.98 57.74 -3.94
CA GLU A 213 -41.05 58.40 -3.19
C GLU A 213 -40.77 59.89 -2.95
N GLU A 214 -39.52 60.25 -2.64
CA GLU A 214 -39.13 61.65 -2.48
C GLU A 214 -39.27 62.43 -3.79
N ASN A 215 -38.83 61.85 -4.91
CA ASN A 215 -38.99 62.46 -6.23
C ASN A 215 -40.46 62.64 -6.60
N GLN A 216 -41.31 61.64 -6.31
CA GLN A 216 -42.75 61.75 -6.51
C GLN A 216 -43.37 62.90 -5.71
N ARG A 217 -43.00 63.04 -4.43
CA ARG A 217 -43.44 64.19 -3.60
C ARG A 217 -42.94 65.53 -4.15
N ALA A 218 -41.72 65.58 -4.68
CA ALA A 218 -41.17 66.79 -5.30
C ALA A 218 -41.96 67.17 -6.57
N LEU A 219 -42.33 66.18 -7.38
CA LEU A 219 -43.14 66.37 -8.59
C LEU A 219 -44.54 66.91 -8.26
N GLU A 220 -45.19 66.38 -7.22
CA GLU A 220 -46.49 66.86 -6.74
C GLU A 220 -46.41 68.32 -6.29
N LYS A 221 -45.36 68.69 -5.53
CA LYS A 221 -45.12 70.10 -5.14
C LYS A 221 -44.93 70.99 -6.36
N HIS A 222 -44.16 70.56 -7.35
CA HIS A 222 -43.96 71.31 -8.58
C HIS A 222 -45.27 71.53 -9.33
N SER A 223 -46.12 70.50 -9.44
CA SER A 223 -47.46 70.60 -10.04
C SER A 223 -48.36 71.59 -9.30
N CYS A 224 -48.30 71.62 -7.97
CA CYS A 224 -49.02 72.59 -7.14
C CYS A 224 -48.58 74.03 -7.46
N PHE A 225 -47.26 74.29 -7.42
CA PHE A 225 -46.72 75.61 -7.75
C PHE A 225 -47.05 76.04 -9.18
N GLN A 226 -47.02 75.12 -10.15
CA GLN A 226 -47.38 75.42 -11.52
C GLN A 226 -48.85 75.84 -11.65
N THR A 227 -49.74 75.23 -10.87
CA THR A 227 -51.17 75.58 -10.84
C THR A 227 -51.36 76.99 -10.27
N GLN A 228 -50.72 77.27 -9.12
CA GLN A 228 -50.74 78.60 -8.52
C GLN A 228 -50.19 79.67 -9.47
N MET A 229 -49.08 79.40 -10.16
CA MET A 229 -48.53 80.34 -11.15
C MET A 229 -49.54 80.66 -12.26
N LYS A 230 -50.24 79.66 -12.78
CA LYS A 230 -51.30 79.87 -13.80
C LYS A 230 -52.45 80.72 -13.25
N GLU A 231 -52.86 80.50 -12.00
CA GLU A 231 -53.88 81.31 -11.34
C GLU A 231 -53.43 82.77 -11.22
N TRP A 232 -52.20 83.03 -10.74
CA TRP A 232 -51.65 84.37 -10.66
C TRP A 232 -51.54 85.03 -12.03
N THR A 233 -51.07 84.31 -13.06
CA THR A 233 -51.02 84.82 -14.43
C THR A 233 -52.40 85.21 -14.93
N ALA A 234 -53.43 84.38 -14.70
CA ALA A 234 -54.80 84.69 -15.11
C ALA A 234 -55.35 85.93 -14.38
N ILE A 235 -55.07 86.09 -13.08
CA ILE A 235 -55.47 87.29 -12.32
C ILE A 235 -54.79 88.54 -12.89
N VAL A 236 -53.49 88.49 -13.17
CA VAL A 236 -52.74 89.62 -13.74
C VAL A 236 -53.27 89.98 -15.13
N GLU A 237 -53.56 89.00 -15.98
CA GLU A 237 -54.17 89.23 -17.29
C GLU A 237 -55.57 89.85 -17.18
N ALA A 238 -56.38 89.41 -16.22
CA ALA A 238 -57.71 89.97 -15.98
C ALA A 238 -57.64 91.42 -15.48
N LEU A 239 -56.74 91.71 -14.54
CA LEU A 239 -56.49 93.09 -14.07
C LEU A 239 -55.97 93.98 -15.20
N GLY A 240 -55.08 93.47 -16.04
CA GLY A 240 -54.58 94.19 -17.22
C GLY A 240 -55.70 94.57 -18.20
N LYS A 241 -56.68 93.68 -18.40
CA LYS A 241 -57.87 93.98 -19.24
C LYS A 241 -58.81 95.01 -18.62
N LEU A 242 -58.88 95.10 -17.30
CA LEU A 242 -59.71 96.10 -16.60
C LEU A 242 -59.09 97.51 -16.60
N LEU A 243 -57.76 97.58 -16.73
CA LEU A 243 -56.99 98.83 -16.73
C LEU A 243 -56.71 99.38 -18.14
N ALA A 244 -57.07 98.64 -19.19
CA ALA A 244 -56.95 99.04 -20.60
C ALA A 244 -58.29 99.61 -21.12
#